data_AF-A0A535A4N1-F1
#
_entry.id   AF-A0A535A4N1-F1
#
_cell.length_a   1.000
_cell.length_b   1.000
_cell.length_c   1.000
_cell.angle_alpha   90.00
_cell.angle_beta   90.00
_cell.angle_gamma   90.00
#
_symmetry.space_group_name_H-M   'P 1'
#
loop_
_entity.id
_entity.type
_entity.pdbx_description
1 polymer ?
#
loop_
_entity_poly.entity_id
_entity_poly.type
_entity_poly.pdbx_seq_one_letter_code
_entity_poly.pdbx_strand_id
1 'polypeptide(L)'
;MTALTCRDFIDLLSAHVAAELPAERLATFEAHLAQCPACVDYLQTYKDTVTLAKGAFRPDDSGQAAVADALVQAIITARRKR
;
A
#
# COMPACT_ATOMS: atom_id res chain seq x y z
N MET A 1 5.03 23.92 13.88
CA MET A 1 4.77 22.47 13.92
C MET A 1 3.66 22.20 12.92
N THR A 2 3.97 21.59 11.78
CA THR A 2 2.93 21.16 10.84
C THR A 2 2.18 19.98 11.47
N ALA A 3 0.88 20.13 11.68
CA ALA A 3 0.05 19.06 12.19
C ALA A 3 0.09 17.87 11.21
N LEU A 4 0.19 16.66 11.75
CA LEU A 4 0.16 15.43 10.98
C LEU A 4 -1.22 15.32 10.31
N THR A 5 -1.27 15.30 8.98
CA THR A 5 -2.54 15.22 8.26
C THR A 5 -3.02 13.78 8.12
N CYS A 6 -4.30 13.59 7.82
CA CYS A 6 -4.82 12.26 7.49
C CYS A 6 -4.06 11.62 6.31
N ARG A 7 -3.64 12.42 5.33
CA ARG A 7 -2.87 11.97 4.16
C ARG A 7 -1.51 11.42 4.60
N ASP A 8 -0.76 12.20 5.37
CA ASP A 8 0.58 11.82 5.85
C ASP A 8 0.54 10.51 6.64
N PHE A 9 -0.49 10.33 7.48
CA PHE A 9 -0.65 9.13 8.28
C PHE A 9 -0.96 7.90 7.42
N ILE A 10 -1.91 8.00 6.49
CA ILE A 10 -2.26 6.89 5.59
C ILE A 10 -1.08 6.51 4.70
N ASP A 11 -0.28 7.48 4.26
CA ASP A 11 0.88 7.25 3.41
C ASP A 11 2.01 6.54 4.18
N LEU A 12 2.18 6.85 5.47
CA LEU A 12 3.06 6.09 6.36
C LEU A 12 2.62 4.61 6.48
N LEU A 13 1.32 4.38 6.74
CA LEU A 13 0.79 3.03 6.93
C LEU A 13 0.84 2.20 5.65
N SER A 14 0.50 2.80 4.51
CA SER A 14 0.56 2.12 3.21
C SER A 14 2.00 1.74 2.84
N ALA A 15 2.96 2.66 3.02
CA ALA A 15 4.37 2.37 2.80
C ALA A 15 4.91 1.30 3.77
N HIS A 16 4.46 1.28 5.03
CA HIS A 16 4.83 0.21 5.97
C HIS A 16 4.32 -1.15 5.50
N VAL A 17 3.03 -1.25 5.14
CA VAL A 17 2.41 -2.50 4.67
C VAL A 17 3.04 -2.97 3.35
N ALA A 18 3.47 -2.05 2.49
CA ALA A 18 4.18 -2.35 1.24
C ALA A 18 5.67 -2.68 1.44
N ALA A 19 6.20 -2.59 2.66
CA ALA A 19 7.64 -2.70 2.97
C ALA A 19 8.51 -1.68 2.21
N GLU A 20 7.98 -0.47 1.98
CA GLU A 20 8.60 0.63 1.23
C GLU A 20 9.12 1.75 2.14
N LEU A 21 9.05 1.58 3.47
CA LEU A 21 9.60 2.57 4.40
C LEU A 21 11.14 2.57 4.37
N PRO A 22 11.78 3.75 4.32
CA PRO A 22 13.21 3.87 4.60
C PRO A 22 13.55 3.31 5.98
N ALA A 23 14.72 2.68 6.12
CA ALA A 23 15.13 1.98 7.34
C ALA A 23 15.01 2.82 8.62
N GLU A 24 15.40 4.10 8.57
CA GLU A 24 15.30 5.03 9.71
C GLU A 24 13.84 5.26 10.14
N ARG A 25 12.92 5.39 9.17
CA ARG A 25 11.50 5.59 9.45
C ARG A 25 10.85 4.29 9.93
N LEU A 26 11.26 3.15 9.38
CA LEU A 26 10.78 1.84 9.82
C LEU A 26 11.15 1.60 11.30
N ALA A 27 12.42 1.81 11.67
CA ALA A 27 12.87 1.65 13.06
C ALA A 27 12.10 2.55 14.03
N THR A 28 11.86 3.81 13.65
CA THR A 28 11.06 4.75 14.45
C THR A 28 9.61 4.26 14.62
N PHE A 29 9.01 3.77 13.54
CA PHE A 29 7.64 3.28 13.56
C PHE A 29 7.50 1.99 14.39
N GLU A 30 8.43 1.05 14.26
CA GLU A 30 8.49 -0.17 15.06
C GLU A 30 8.68 0.13 16.56
N ALA A 31 9.54 1.11 16.89
CA ALA A 31 9.70 1.57 18.27
C ALA A 31 8.41 2.15 18.85
N HIS A 32 7.59 2.82 18.03
CA HIS A 32 6.27 3.29 18.45
C HIS A 32 5.28 2.13 18.66
N LEU A 33 5.23 1.18 17.73
CA LEU A 33 4.37 0.00 17.84
C LEU A 33 4.68 -0.84 19.09
N ALA A 34 5.95 -0.91 19.49
CA ALA A 34 6.36 -1.59 20.73
C ALA A 34 5.81 -0.95 22.01
N GLN A 35 5.40 0.32 21.96
CA GLN A 35 4.99 1.11 23.13
C GLN A 35 3.50 1.50 23.10
N CYS A 36 2.81 1.30 21.98
CA CYS A 36 1.44 1.76 21.78
C CYS A 36 0.52 0.64 21.28
N PRO A 37 -0.15 -0.10 22.20
CA PRO A 37 -1.08 -1.17 21.83
C PRO A 37 -2.20 -0.70 20.90
N ALA A 38 -2.73 0.50 21.10
CA ALA A 38 -3.79 1.07 20.25
C ALA A 38 -3.34 1.23 18.78
N CYS A 39 -2.06 1.54 18.54
CA CYS A 39 -1.53 1.63 17.19
C CYS A 39 -1.25 0.26 16.56
N VAL A 40 -0.97 -0.76 17.38
CA VAL A 40 -0.92 -2.16 16.92
C VAL A 40 -2.30 -2.60 16.45
N ASP A 41 -3.34 -2.37 17.26
CA ASP A 41 -4.72 -2.70 16.92
C ASP A 41 -5.21 -1.95 15.67
N TYR A 42 -4.86 -0.66 15.56
CA TYR A 42 -5.16 0.15 14.39
C TYR A 42 -4.49 -0.40 13.13
N LEU A 43 -3.19 -0.72 13.21
CA LEU A 43 -2.44 -1.28 12.08
C LEU A 43 -3.03 -2.62 11.63
N GLN A 44 -3.49 -3.45 12.57
CA GLN A 44 -4.19 -4.70 12.24
C GLN A 44 -5.50 -4.42 11.49
N THR A 45 -6.34 -3.52 12.00
CA THR A 45 -7.60 -3.11 11.35
C THR A 45 -7.35 -2.54 9.94
N TYR A 46 -6.28 -1.76 9.76
CA TYR A 46 -5.88 -1.25 8.46
C TYR A 46 -5.51 -2.37 7.48
N LYS A 47 -4.70 -3.35 7.91
CA LYS A 47 -4.33 -4.53 7.11
C LYS A 47 -5.55 -5.36 6.71
N ASP A 48 -6.48 -5.54 7.64
CA ASP A 48 -7.74 -6.26 7.40
C ASP A 48 -8.59 -5.52 6.37
N THR A 49 -8.71 -4.19 6.51
CA THR A 49 -9.43 -3.34 5.56
C THR A 49 -8.84 -3.44 4.15
N VAL A 50 -7.51 -3.39 4.01
CA VAL A 50 -6.84 -3.58 2.71
C VAL A 50 -7.15 -4.96 2.11
N THR A 51 -7.16 -6.00 2.93
CA THR A 51 -7.46 -7.37 2.50
C THR A 51 -8.90 -7.49 2.03
N LEU A 52 -9.85 -6.98 2.83
CA LEU A 52 -11.27 -6.97 2.49
C LEU A 52 -11.55 -6.15 1.24
N ALA A 53 -10.95 -4.96 1.10
CA ALA A 53 -11.11 -4.11 -0.07
C ALA A 53 -10.58 -4.77 -1.36
N LYS A 54 -9.43 -5.47 -1.28
CA LYS A 54 -8.90 -6.25 -2.41
C LYS A 54 -9.81 -7.43 -2.75
N GLY A 55 -10.36 -8.11 -1.74
CA GLY A 55 -11.28 -9.24 -1.92
C GLY A 55 -12.70 -8.85 -2.37
N ALA A 56 -13.12 -7.61 -2.14
CA ALA A 56 -14.42 -7.10 -2.58
C ALA A 56 -14.52 -7.02 -4.12
N PHE A 57 -13.39 -6.96 -4.83
CA PHE A 57 -13.35 -7.14 -6.27
C PHE A 57 -13.43 -8.64 -6.60
N ARG A 58 -14.61 -9.13 -6.96
CA ARG A 58 -14.72 -10.48 -7.49
C ARG A 58 -14.20 -10.54 -8.94
N PRO A 59 -13.40 -11.55 -9.30
CA PRO A 59 -12.88 -11.71 -10.68
C PRO A 59 -13.98 -11.89 -11.74
N ASP A 60 -15.20 -12.27 -11.34
CA ASP A 60 -16.34 -12.48 -12.24
C ASP A 60 -17.16 -11.21 -12.53
N ASP A 61 -17.03 -10.14 -11.74
CA ASP A 61 -17.80 -8.89 -11.92
C ASP A 61 -17.05 -7.79 -12.69
N SER A 62 -15.74 -7.92 -12.81
CA SER A 62 -14.95 -7.10 -13.74
C SER A 62 -13.99 -8.05 -14.41
N GLY A 63 -14.34 -8.45 -15.64
CA GLY A 63 -13.56 -9.38 -16.42
C GLY A 63 -12.09 -9.05 -16.25
N GLN A 64 -11.37 -9.95 -15.57
CA GLN A 64 -9.94 -10.06 -15.72
C GLN A 64 -9.72 -10.51 -17.16
N ALA A 65 -9.96 -9.59 -18.11
CA ALA A 65 -9.42 -9.69 -19.44
C ALA A 65 -7.93 -9.82 -19.19
N ALA A 66 -7.39 -11.00 -19.49
CA ALA A 66 -5.96 -11.20 -19.55
C ALA A 66 -5.35 -9.94 -20.16
N VAL A 67 -4.44 -9.30 -19.42
CA VAL A 67 -3.86 -8.01 -19.83
C VAL A 67 -3.45 -8.17 -21.28
N ALA A 68 -4.10 -7.42 -22.18
CA ALA A 68 -3.92 -7.67 -23.60
C ALA A 68 -2.44 -7.51 -23.95
N ASP A 69 -1.87 -8.48 -24.67
CA ASP A 69 -0.45 -8.45 -25.04
C ASP A 69 -0.07 -7.14 -25.73
N ALA A 70 -0.99 -6.55 -26.49
CA ALA A 70 -0.84 -5.23 -27.10
C ALA A 70 -0.48 -4.13 -26.09
N LEU A 71 -1.09 -4.13 -24.89
CA LEU A 71 -0.78 -3.17 -23.83
C LEU A 71 0.62 -3.42 -23.25
N VAL A 72 0.98 -4.68 -23.01
CA VAL A 72 2.32 -5.05 -22.52
C VAL A 72 3.39 -4.58 -23.51
N GLN A 73 3.20 -4.84 -24.80
CA GLN A 73 4.13 -4.42 -25.84
C GLN A 73 4.23 -2.89 -25.99
N ALA A 74 3.12 -2.17 -25.82
CA ALA A 74 3.13 -0.70 -25.83
C ALA A 74 3.99 -0.13 -24.69
N ILE A 75 3.88 -0.67 -23.47
CA ILE A 75 4.69 -0.26 -22.32
C ILE A 75 6.17 -0.52 -22.56
N ILE A 76 6.54 -1.73 -23.03
CA ILE A 76 7.93 -2.09 -23.33
C ILE A 76 8.53 -1.14 -24.37
N THR A 77 7.79 -0.87 -25.44
CA THR A 77 8.23 0.02 -26.51
C THR A 77 8.45 1.44 -26.03
N ALA A 78 7.54 1.98 -25.20
CA ALA A 78 7.66 3.32 -24.63
C ALA A 78 8.90 3.44 -23.72
N ARG A 79 9.22 2.40 -22.93
CA ARG A 79 10.41 2.40 -22.05
C ARG A 79 11.73 2.32 -22.82
N ARG A 80 11.76 1.69 -24.00
CA ARG A 80 12.96 1.61 -24.87
C ARG A 80 13.28 2.89 -25.63
N LYS A 81 12.32 3.82 -25.75
CA LYS A 81 12.48 5.12 -26.43
C LYS A 81 12.90 6.26 -25.48
N ARG A 82 12.96 6.01 -24.17
CA ARG A 82 13.52 6.92 -23.17
C ARG A 82 14.96 6.53 -22.87
#